data_AF-A0A960K2T7-F1
#
_entry.id   AF-A0A960K2T7-F1
#
_cell.length_a   1.000
_cell.length_b   1.000
_cell.length_c   1.000
_cell.angle_alpha   90.00
_cell.angle_beta   90.00
_cell.angle_gamma   90.00
#
_symmetry.space_group_name_H-M   'P 1'
#
loop_
_entity.id
_entity.type
_entity.pdbx_description
1 polymer ?
#
loop_
_entity_poly.entity_id
_entity_poly.type
_entity_poly.pdbx_seq_one_letter_code
_entity_poly.pdbx_strand_id
1 'polypeptide(L)' 'MPRKSRRETFEGAQGANLAGILDLPATPTRAFALFAHCFTCSKDLKAVAWISRTLVEKGIAVLRF' A
#
# COMPACT_ATOMS: atom_id res chain seq x y z
N MET A 1 0.89 -9.88 14.33
CA MET A 1 2.34 -9.62 14.09
C MET A 1 2.48 -8.23 13.47
N PRO A 2 3.41 -7.38 13.92
CA PRO A 2 3.47 -6.00 13.45
C PRO A 2 3.95 -5.96 12.00
N ARG A 3 3.08 -5.53 11.08
CA ARG A 3 3.47 -5.14 9.71
C ARG A 3 4.35 -3.90 9.78
N LYS A 4 5.32 -3.77 8.87
CA LYS A 4 6.11 -2.54 8.75
C LYS A 4 5.48 -1.66 7.68
N SER A 5 4.69 -0.68 8.11
CA SER A 5 4.12 0.34 7.22
C SER A 5 5.05 1.55 7.18
N ARG A 6 5.43 2.01 5.98
CA ARG A 6 6.21 3.25 5.81
C ARG A 6 5.58 4.15 4.75
N ARG A 7 5.71 5.46 4.93
CA ARG A 7 5.23 6.46 3.96
C ARG A 7 6.29 6.61 2.87
N GLU A 8 5.83 6.71 1.63
CA GLU A 8 6.67 6.88 0.46
C GLU A 8 6.16 8.07 -0.35
N THR A 9 7.09 8.81 -0.95
CA THR A 9 6.79 9.86 -1.91
C THR A 9 7.51 9.54 -3.19
N PHE A 10 6.81 9.65 -4.33
CA PHE A 10 7.36 9.36 -5.65
C PHE A 10 6.78 10.30 -6.70
N GLU A 11 7.52 10.49 -7.79
CA GLU A 11 7.07 11.31 -8.91
C GLU A 11 6.00 10.55 -9.71
N GLY A 12 4.85 11.18 -9.88
CA GLY A 12 3.76 10.68 -10.72
C GLY A 12 3.99 11.00 -12.19
N ALA A 13 3.24 10.33 -13.06
CA ALA A 13 3.38 10.46 -14.52
C ALA A 13 3.13 11.88 -15.07
N GLN A 14 2.52 12.78 -14.29
CA GLN A 14 2.27 14.18 -14.65
C GLN A 14 3.20 15.16 -13.91
N GLY A 15 4.29 14.68 -13.31
CA GLY A 15 5.24 15.49 -12.55
C GLY A 15 4.79 15.89 -11.14
N ALA A 16 3.60 15.43 -10.71
CA ALA A 16 3.13 15.65 -9.34
C ALA A 16 3.82 14.69 -8.37
N ASN A 17 4.19 15.17 -7.18
CA ASN A 17 4.66 14.31 -6.10
C ASN A 17 3.46 13.58 -5.46
N LEU A 18 3.43 12.27 -5.61
CA LEU A 18 2.38 11.41 -5.06
C LEU A 18 2.83 10.82 -3.73
N ALA A 19 1.90 10.75 -2.78
CA ALA A 19 2.12 10.17 -1.47
C ALA A 19 1.46 8.79 -1.38
N GLY A 20 2.25 7.76 -1.08
CA GLY A 20 1.79 6.40 -0.87
C GLY A 20 2.16 5.85 0.52
N ILE A 21 1.58 4.70 0.85
CA ILE A 21 1.98 3.91 2.02
C ILE A 21 2.38 2.52 1.51
N LEU A 22 3.61 2.12 1.80
CA LEU A 22 4.11 0.78 1.55
C LEU A 22 3.96 -0.07 2.81
N ASP A 23 3.13 -1.10 2.72
CA ASP A 23 2.93 -2.11 3.76
C ASP A 23 3.79 -3.35 3.44
N LEU A 24 4.74 -3.68 4.31
CA LEU A 24 5.62 -4.85 4.15
C LEU A 24 5.21 -6.01 5.06
N PRO A 25 5.26 -7.26 4.55
CA PRO A 25 5.09 -8.46 5.37
C PRO A 25 6.26 -8.64 6.34
N ALA A 26 5.99 -9.33 7.45
CA ALA A 26 7.03 -9.74 8.40
C ALA A 26 7.85 -10.95 7.89
N THR A 27 7.36 -11.61 6.85
CA THR A 27 8.00 -12.74 6.15
C THR A 27 8.68 -12.27 4.86
N PRO A 28 9.51 -13.11 4.22
CA PRO A 28 10.03 -12.82 2.89
C PRO A 28 8.91 -12.44 1.91
N THR A 29 9.09 -11.33 1.20
CA THR A 29 8.08 -10.81 0.27
C THR A 29 8.00 -11.71 -0.95
N ARG A 30 6.84 -12.32 -1.17
CA ARG A 30 6.59 -13.24 -2.29
C ARG A 30 6.19 -12.51 -3.57
N ALA A 31 5.51 -11.37 -3.43
CA ALA A 31 5.04 -10.53 -4.53
C ALA A 31 4.77 -9.11 -4.04
N PHE A 32 4.60 -8.19 -4.99
CA PHE A 32 4.17 -6.82 -4.75
C PHE A 32 2.82 -6.56 -5.43
N ALA A 33 1.96 -5.80 -4.76
CA ALA A 33 0.69 -5.33 -5.30
C ALA A 33 0.63 -3.81 -5.26
N LEU A 34 0.22 -3.19 -6.37
CA LEU A 34 -0.17 -1.80 -6.43
C LEU A 34 -1.68 -1.72 -6.18
N PHE A 35 -2.08 -1.00 -5.14
CA PHE A 35 -3.48 -0.75 -4.85
C PHE A 35 -3.78 0.74 -5.05
N ALA A 36 -4.05 1.07 -6.32
CA ALA A 36 -4.50 2.40 -6.72
C ALA A 36 -5.99 2.55 -6.39
N HIS A 37 -6.32 3.36 -5.38
CA HIS A 37 -7.72 3.57 -5.01
C HIS A 37 -8.38 4.65 -5.90
N CYS A 38 -9.71 4.61 -6.02
CA CYS A 38 -10.43 5.58 -6.86
C CYS A 38 -10.40 7.00 -6.26
N PHE A 39 -10.34 8.01 -7.13
CA PHE A 39 -10.08 9.43 -6.85
C PHE A 39 -11.03 10.14 -5.86
N THR A 40 -12.21 9.58 -5.56
CA THR A 40 -13.17 10.13 -4.58
C THR A 40 -13.14 9.42 -3.24
N CYS A 41 -12.33 8.37 -3.12
CA CYS A 41 -12.23 7.52 -1.94
C CYS A 41 -10.90 7.83 -1.24
N SER A 42 -10.95 8.31 0.01
CA SER A 42 -9.72 8.52 0.78
C SER A 42 -8.95 7.20 0.95
N LYS A 43 -7.61 7.27 0.95
CA LYS A 43 -6.69 6.18 1.36
C LYS A 43 -7.00 5.57 2.74
N ASP A 44 -7.81 6.28 3.53
CA ASP A 44 -8.29 5.91 4.86
C ASP A 44 -9.57 5.08 4.86
N LEU A 45 -10.10 4.71 3.70
CA LEU A 45 -11.18 3.73 3.62
C LEU A 45 -10.75 2.46 4.34
N LYS A 46 -11.53 2.07 5.37
CA LYS A 46 -11.28 0.85 6.14
C LYS A 46 -11.08 -0.34 5.21
N ALA A 47 -11.92 -0.49 4.18
CA ALA A 47 -11.81 -1.56 3.19
C ALA A 47 -10.40 -1.66 2.56
N VAL A 48 -9.80 -0.53 2.20
CA VAL A 48 -8.45 -0.49 1.59
C VAL A 48 -7.39 -0.95 2.60
N ALA A 49 -7.49 -0.51 3.86
CA ALA A 49 -6.60 -0.95 4.93
C ALA A 49 -6.76 -2.45 5.26
N TRP A 50 -7.99 -2.98 5.21
CA TRP A 50 -8.30 -4.39 5.43
C TRP A 50 -7.74 -5.28 4.31
N ILE A 51 -7.97 -4.92 3.05
CA ILE A 51 -7.44 -5.66 1.89
C ILE A 51 -5.90 -5.69 1.93
N SER A 52 -5.25 -4.53 2.14
CA SER A 52 -3.79 -4.49 2.28
C SER A 52 -3.30 -5.40 3.41
N ARG A 53 -3.95 -5.35 4.57
CA ARG A 53 -3.61 -6.22 5.70
C ARG A 53 -3.69 -7.70 5.33
N THR A 54 -4.77 -8.15 4.69
CA THR A 54 -4.94 -9.56 4.31
C THR A 54 -3.90 -10.01 3.29
N LEU A 55 -3.53 -9.15 2.33
CA LEU A 55 -2.47 -9.45 1.36
C LEU A 55 -1.09 -9.54 2.04
N VAL A 56 -0.80 -8.63 2.95
CA VAL A 56 0.44 -8.62 3.75
C VAL A 56 0.56 -9.86 4.62
N GLU A 57 -0.54 -10.29 5.25
CA GLU A 57 -0.59 -11.56 6.02
C GLU A 57 -0.30 -12.79 5.14
N LYS A 58 -0.51 -12.71 3.82
CA LYS A 58 -0.18 -13.76 2.84
C LYS A 58 1.24 -13.63 2.24
N GLY A 59 2.05 -12.68 2.72
CA GLY A 59 3.42 -12.44 2.26
C GLY A 59 3.52 -11.53 1.02
N ILE A 60 2.48 -10.75 0.72
CA ILE A 60 2.45 -9.82 -0.41
C ILE A 60 2.65 -8.40 0.11
N ALA A 61 3.68 -7.70 -0.37
CA ALA A 61 3.87 -6.29 -0.06
C ALA A 61 2.89 -5.42 -0.86
N VAL A 62 2.33 -4.39 -0.25
CA VAL A 62 1.28 -3.57 -0.89
C VAL A 62 1.65 -2.10 -0.84
N LEU A 63 1.72 -1.45 -2.00
CA LEU A 63 1.78 0.00 -2.12
C LEU A 63 0.37 0.53 -2.34
N ARG A 64 -0.12 1.35 -1.42
CA ARG A 64 -1.40 2.04 -1.53
C ARG A 64 -1.16 3.50 -1.87
N PHE A 65 -1.71 3.96 -2.99
CA PHE A 65 -1.64 5.36 -3.45
C PHE A 65 -2.97 5.79 -4.08
#